data_AF-A0A5J5NW31-F1
#
_entry.id   AF-A0A5J5NW31-F1
#
_cell.length_a   1.000
_cell.length_b   1.000
_cell.length_c   1.000
_cell.angle_alpha   90.00
_cell.angle_beta   90.00
_cell.angle_gamma   90.00
#
_symmetry.space_group_name_H-M   'P 1'
#
loop_
_entity.id
_entity.type
_entity.pdbx_description
1 polymer ?
#
loop_
_entity_poly.entity_id
_entity_poly.type
_entity_poly.pdbx_seq_one_letter_code
_entity_poly.pdbx_strand_id
1 'polypeptide(L)'
;MDRADLTVGPAMDMPIMHDSDRYDFVRDIGSGNFGVARLMRDKVTKELVAVKYIERGRKIDENVQREIINHRSLRHPNIVRFKEVILTPTHLAIVMEYASGGELFERICAAGRFNEDEARFFFQQLISGVSYCHAMQVCHRDLKLENTLLDGSPAPRLKICDFGYSKSSVLHSQPKSTVGTPAYIAPEVLLRKEYDGKIADVWSCGVTLYVMLVGAYPFEDPDEPRDFRKTIQRILSVQYAIPDVVQISPECQHLISRIFVADPSARITIPEIRNHEWFLKNLPADLMDENTMGSHFEEPDQPMQSTDTIMQIIAEATIPAAGAPGLNHYIVDNLDDEDMDDLDSESELDVDSSGEIVYAM
;
A
#
# COMPACT_ATOMS: atom_id res chain seq x y z
N MET A 1 -43.83 -17.39 1.86
CA MET A 1 -42.99 -18.59 2.04
C MET A 1 -42.24 -18.70 0.73
N ASP A 2 -41.00 -18.23 0.59
CA ASP A 2 -39.88 -18.36 1.52
C ASP A 2 -38.92 -17.16 1.46
N ARG A 3 -38.47 -16.73 2.65
CA ARG A 3 -37.31 -15.87 2.85
C ARG A 3 -36.08 -16.77 2.80
N ALA A 4 -35.18 -16.55 1.85
CA ALA A 4 -33.85 -17.14 1.90
C ALA A 4 -32.97 -16.28 2.81
N ASP A 5 -32.57 -16.86 3.95
CA ASP A 5 -31.66 -16.26 4.91
C ASP A 5 -30.29 -16.04 4.29
N LEU A 6 -29.85 -14.78 4.27
CA LEU A 6 -28.47 -14.39 4.01
C LEU A 6 -27.65 -14.69 5.26
N THR A 7 -26.83 -15.72 5.20
CA THR A 7 -25.84 -16.06 6.23
C THR A 7 -24.74 -14.99 6.27
N VAL A 8 -24.81 -14.12 7.26
CA VAL A 8 -23.76 -13.19 7.64
C VAL A 8 -22.60 -14.00 8.22
N GLY A 9 -21.41 -13.91 7.61
CA GLY A 9 -20.19 -14.52 8.15
C GLY A 9 -19.81 -13.97 9.53
N PRO A 10 -18.93 -14.64 10.29
CA PRO A 10 -18.62 -14.24 11.67
C PRO A 10 -18.05 -12.83 11.69
N ALA A 11 -18.69 -11.95 12.46
CA ALA A 11 -18.20 -10.60 12.74
C ALA A 11 -16.86 -10.71 13.46
N MET A 12 -15.79 -10.17 12.86
CA MET A 12 -14.49 -10.04 13.51
C MET A 12 -14.61 -9.02 14.65
N ASP A 13 -14.00 -9.35 15.79
CA ASP A 13 -14.14 -8.69 17.09
C ASP A 13 -13.45 -7.30 17.10
N MET A 14 -14.03 -6.33 16.39
CA MET A 14 -13.58 -4.94 16.41
C MET A 14 -14.06 -4.24 17.69
N PRO A 15 -13.22 -3.48 18.38
CA PRO A 15 -13.59 -2.86 19.64
C PRO A 15 -14.75 -1.87 19.47
N ILE A 16 -15.64 -1.90 20.47
CA ILE A 16 -16.58 -0.83 20.74
C ILE A 16 -15.75 0.38 21.16
N MET A 17 -15.83 1.46 20.39
CA MET A 17 -14.97 2.62 20.61
C MET A 17 -15.44 3.40 21.84
N HIS A 18 -14.49 3.73 22.73
CA HIS A 18 -14.72 4.49 23.96
C HIS A 18 -14.65 6.02 23.78
N ASP A 19 -14.30 6.51 22.58
CA ASP A 19 -14.27 7.94 22.22
C ASP A 19 -15.51 8.37 21.41
N SER A 20 -16.67 7.84 21.79
CA SER A 20 -17.97 8.21 21.20
C SER A 20 -18.27 9.71 21.32
N ASP A 21 -17.56 10.45 22.15
CA ASP A 21 -17.82 11.88 22.38
C ASP A 21 -17.28 12.77 21.25
N ARG A 22 -16.28 12.31 20.48
CA ARG A 22 -15.70 13.09 19.37
C ARG A 22 -15.99 12.52 17.98
N TYR A 23 -16.11 11.20 17.83
CA TYR A 23 -16.32 10.58 16.52
C TYR A 23 -17.62 9.79 16.46
N ASP A 24 -18.46 10.09 15.47
CA ASP A 24 -19.64 9.30 15.13
C ASP A 24 -19.25 8.18 14.16
N PHE A 25 -19.62 6.94 14.49
CA PHE A 25 -19.51 5.82 13.56
C PHE A 25 -20.41 6.03 12.35
N VAL A 26 -19.87 5.82 11.14
CA VAL A 26 -20.65 5.89 9.90
C VAL A 26 -20.86 4.48 9.34
N ARG A 27 -19.77 3.77 9.04
CA ARG A 27 -19.78 2.40 8.52
C ARG A 27 -18.39 1.79 8.61
N ASP A 28 -18.29 0.47 8.56
CA ASP A 28 -17.00 -0.17 8.32
C ASP A 28 -16.59 -0.02 6.84
N ILE A 29 -15.31 0.24 6.62
CA ILE A 29 -14.65 0.37 5.30
C ILE A 29 -13.52 -0.65 5.24
N GLY A 30 -13.86 -1.94 5.17
CA GLY A 30 -12.83 -2.99 5.25
C GLY A 30 -13.21 -4.35 4.71
N SER A 31 -12.91 -4.58 3.43
CA SER A 31 -12.35 -5.85 2.89
C SER A 31 -11.34 -5.57 1.76
N GLY A 32 -10.60 -4.45 1.83
CA GLY A 32 -9.63 -3.98 0.83
C GLY A 32 -8.23 -3.70 1.41
N ASN A 33 -7.35 -3.04 0.64
CA ASN A 33 -5.92 -2.87 0.94
C ASN A 33 -5.58 -2.12 2.24
N PHE A 34 -6.55 -1.43 2.84
CA PHE A 34 -6.41 -0.74 4.13
C PHE A 34 -6.39 -1.69 5.34
N GLY A 35 -6.72 -2.97 5.13
CA GLY A 35 -7.14 -3.86 6.21
C GLY A 35 -8.55 -3.47 6.68
N VAL A 36 -8.95 -3.97 7.84
CA VAL A 36 -10.24 -3.60 8.44
C VAL A 36 -10.15 -2.15 8.94
N ALA A 37 -10.69 -1.20 8.19
CA ALA A 37 -10.78 0.20 8.57
C ALA A 37 -12.24 0.61 8.80
N ARG A 38 -12.44 1.73 9.50
CA ARG A 38 -13.75 2.24 9.87
C ARG A 38 -13.91 3.68 9.43
N LEU A 39 -15.05 4.00 8.81
CA LEU A 39 -15.40 5.36 8.43
C LEU A 39 -16.12 6.01 9.62
N MET A 40 -15.60 7.16 10.03
CA MET A 40 -16.17 7.96 11.09
C MET A 40 -16.37 9.39 10.65
N ARG A 41 -17.16 10.13 11.41
CA ARG A 41 -17.36 11.56 11.25
C ARG A 41 -16.92 12.28 12.52
N ASP A 42 -16.01 13.24 12.39
CA ASP A 42 -15.66 14.13 13.50
C ASP A 42 -16.89 14.98 13.87
N LYS A 43 -17.28 14.97 15.14
CA LYS A 43 -18.47 15.70 15.63
C LYS A 43 -18.29 17.21 15.59
N VAL A 44 -17.07 17.69 15.69
CA VAL A 44 -16.72 19.12 15.69
C VAL A 44 -16.58 19.61 14.25
N THR A 45 -15.65 19.02 13.48
CA THR A 45 -15.35 19.50 12.11
C THR A 45 -16.35 18.99 11.08
N LYS A 46 -17.17 17.98 11.42
CA LYS A 46 -18.09 17.26 10.51
C LYS A 46 -17.40 16.53 9.37
N GLU A 47 -16.08 16.53 9.32
CA GLU A 47 -15.29 15.83 8.31
C GLU A 47 -15.38 14.32 8.47
N LEU A 48 -15.29 13.61 7.34
CA LEU A 48 -15.15 12.16 7.34
C LEU A 48 -13.68 11.78 7.56
N VAL A 49 -13.45 10.74 8.35
CA VAL A 49 -12.12 10.21 8.65
C VAL A 49 -12.12 8.69 8.52
N ALA A 50 -10.99 8.14 8.09
CA ALA A 50 -10.74 6.72 8.13
C ALA A 50 -9.96 6.38 9.40
N VAL A 51 -10.37 5.33 10.10
CA VAL A 51 -9.72 4.85 11.32
C VAL A 51 -9.24 3.42 11.10
N LYS A 52 -7.93 3.22 11.21
CA LYS A 52 -7.30 1.90 11.18
C LYS A 52 -6.95 1.47 12.59
N TYR A 53 -7.20 0.21 12.92
CA TYR A 53 -6.91 -0.34 14.24
C TYR A 53 -5.75 -1.33 14.18
N ILE A 54 -4.84 -1.26 15.16
CA ILE A 54 -3.80 -2.25 15.41
C ILE A 54 -3.97 -2.74 16.83
N GLU A 55 -4.06 -4.06 17.04
CA GLU A 55 -4.15 -4.62 18.40
C GLU A 55 -2.96 -4.18 19.25
N ARG A 56 -3.24 -3.84 20.51
CA ARG A 56 -2.21 -3.51 21.50
C ARG A 56 -1.30 -4.72 21.77
N GLY A 57 -0.06 -4.44 22.16
CA GLY A 57 0.92 -5.48 22.45
C GLY A 57 2.02 -5.58 21.40
N ARG A 58 2.46 -6.80 21.10
CA ARG A 58 3.64 -7.09 20.27
C ARG A 58 3.56 -6.60 18.83
N LYS A 59 2.36 -6.35 18.30
CA LYS A 59 2.17 -5.80 16.95
C LYS A 59 2.56 -4.32 16.86
N ILE A 60 2.62 -3.61 17.99
CA ILE A 60 3.10 -2.23 18.06
C ILE A 60 4.62 -2.27 18.24
N ASP A 61 5.33 -2.28 17.13
CA ASP A 61 6.80 -2.32 17.08
C ASP A 61 7.39 -0.96 16.65
N GLU A 62 8.72 -0.90 16.55
CA GLU A 62 9.44 0.28 16.08
C GLU A 62 9.08 0.67 14.64
N ASN A 63 8.62 -0.28 13.81
CA ASN A 63 8.21 0.00 12.44
C ASN A 63 6.89 0.77 12.43
N VAL A 64 5.89 0.32 13.20
CA VAL A 64 4.62 1.05 13.38
C VAL A 64 4.87 2.46 13.89
N GLN A 65 5.74 2.61 14.91
CA GLN A 65 6.11 3.92 15.43
C GLN A 65 6.72 4.81 14.34
N ARG A 66 7.70 4.30 13.59
CA ARG A 66 8.38 5.04 12.53
C ARG A 66 7.41 5.46 11.43
N GLU A 67 6.51 4.57 11.01
CA GLU A 67 5.49 4.86 10.00
C GLU A 67 4.49 5.94 10.46
N ILE A 68 4.07 5.93 11.73
CA ILE A 68 3.16 6.97 12.26
C ILE A 68 3.86 8.34 12.28
N ILE A 69 5.11 8.40 12.76
CA ILE A 69 5.87 9.65 12.81
C ILE A 69 6.18 10.18 11.40
N ASN A 70 6.55 9.29 10.47
CA ASN A 70 6.77 9.66 9.08
C ASN A 70 5.48 10.21 8.45
N HIS A 71 4.36 9.49 8.58
CA HIS A 71 3.07 9.94 8.07
C HIS A 71 2.62 11.28 8.66
N ARG A 72 2.80 11.49 9.97
CA ARG A 72 2.54 12.79 10.61
C ARG A 72 3.32 13.93 9.96
N SER A 73 4.55 13.68 9.52
CA SER A 73 5.40 14.70 8.90
C SER A 73 5.02 15.00 7.45
N LEU A 74 4.30 14.10 6.77
CA LEU A 74 3.86 14.29 5.39
C LEU A 74 2.69 15.27 5.31
N ARG A 75 2.93 16.44 4.73
CA ARG A 75 1.92 17.50 4.53
C ARG A 75 1.90 17.91 3.07
N HIS A 76 1.11 17.20 2.27
CA HIS A 76 0.96 17.47 0.83
C HIS A 76 -0.47 17.16 0.39
N PRO A 77 -1.08 17.96 -0.49
CA PRO A 77 -2.49 17.78 -0.88
C PRO A 77 -2.78 16.50 -1.65
N ASN A 78 -1.76 15.89 -2.26
CA ASN A 78 -1.88 14.61 -2.93
C ASN A 78 -1.44 13.40 -2.08
N ILE A 79 -1.31 13.56 -0.76
CA ILE A 79 -1.04 12.48 0.18
C ILE A 79 -2.19 12.46 1.20
N VAL A 80 -2.68 11.27 1.55
CA VAL A 80 -3.66 11.11 2.64
C VAL A 80 -3.05 11.66 3.92
N ARG A 81 -3.77 12.56 4.58
CA ARG A 81 -3.27 13.26 5.76
C ARG A 81 -3.43 12.45 7.06
N PHE A 82 -2.39 12.40 7.88
CA PHE A 82 -2.48 11.94 9.26
C PHE A 82 -3.23 12.96 10.12
N LYS A 83 -4.19 12.51 10.92
CA LYS A 83 -4.87 13.38 11.89
C LYS A 83 -4.36 13.17 13.30
N GLU A 84 -4.48 11.95 13.83
CA GLU A 84 -4.12 11.63 15.21
C GLU A 84 -4.03 10.13 15.46
N VAL A 85 -3.52 9.77 16.63
CA VAL A 85 -3.66 8.44 17.22
C VAL A 85 -4.49 8.49 18.49
N ILE A 86 -5.28 7.45 18.72
CA ILE A 86 -6.14 7.29 19.89
C ILE A 86 -5.85 5.92 20.51
N LEU A 87 -5.60 5.89 21.81
CA LEU A 87 -5.50 4.64 22.55
C LEU A 87 -6.90 4.16 22.93
N THR A 88 -7.21 2.93 22.59
CA THR A 88 -8.42 2.25 23.08
C THR A 88 -8.03 1.14 24.06
N PRO A 89 -8.97 0.55 24.81
CA PRO A 89 -8.65 -0.56 25.71
C PRO A 89 -7.95 -1.74 25.04
N THR A 90 -8.21 -1.99 23.75
CA THR A 90 -7.70 -3.17 23.04
C THR A 90 -6.81 -2.87 21.83
N HIS A 91 -6.92 -1.68 21.24
CA HIS A 91 -6.24 -1.31 20.00
C HIS A 91 -5.63 0.10 20.04
N LEU A 92 -4.57 0.32 19.26
CA LEU A 92 -4.16 1.63 18.78
C LEU A 92 -5.00 1.99 17.56
N ALA A 93 -5.73 3.10 17.62
CA ALA A 93 -6.51 3.63 16.51
C ALA A 93 -5.73 4.76 15.82
N ILE A 94 -5.52 4.65 14.51
CA ILE A 94 -4.82 5.63 13.68
C ILE A 94 -5.88 6.32 12.82
N VAL A 95 -6.09 7.61 13.06
CA VAL A 95 -7.09 8.43 12.37
C VAL A 95 -6.42 9.21 11.24
N MET A 96 -6.99 9.12 10.05
CA MET A 96 -6.48 9.76 8.84
C MET A 96 -7.60 10.34 7.97
N GLU A 97 -7.24 11.21 7.03
CA GLU A 97 -8.15 11.74 6.01
C GLU A 97 -8.85 10.61 5.25
N TYR A 98 -10.15 10.76 5.04
CA TYR A 98 -10.91 9.85 4.18
C TYR A 98 -11.06 10.44 2.78
N ALA A 99 -10.53 9.74 1.77
CA ALA A 99 -10.74 10.06 0.37
C ALA A 99 -12.01 9.35 -0.13
N SER A 100 -13.08 10.12 -0.34
CA SER A 100 -14.44 9.60 -0.61
C SER A 100 -14.73 9.29 -2.09
N GLY A 101 -13.82 9.62 -3.00
CA GLY A 101 -13.96 9.43 -4.44
C GLY A 101 -13.64 8.02 -4.95
N GLY A 102 -13.26 7.10 -4.04
CA GLY A 102 -12.93 5.72 -4.39
C GLY A 102 -11.50 5.57 -4.91
N GLU A 103 -11.22 4.42 -5.52
CA GLU A 103 -9.90 4.10 -6.07
C GLU A 103 -9.75 4.67 -7.49
N LEU A 104 -8.55 5.16 -7.83
CA LEU A 104 -8.24 5.63 -9.20
C LEU A 104 -8.47 4.50 -10.21
N PHE A 105 -8.12 3.26 -9.85
CA PHE A 105 -8.30 2.09 -10.71
C PHE A 105 -9.76 1.83 -11.05
N GLU A 106 -10.68 1.93 -10.08
CA GLU A 106 -12.12 1.77 -10.32
C GLU A 106 -12.63 2.83 -11.32
N ARG A 107 -12.14 4.07 -11.22
CA ARG A 107 -12.48 5.14 -12.17
C ARG A 107 -11.96 4.82 -13.57
N ILE A 108 -10.75 4.31 -13.70
CA ILE A 108 -10.18 3.87 -14.99
C ILE A 108 -11.05 2.75 -15.58
N CYS A 109 -11.37 1.71 -14.80
CA CYS A 109 -12.22 0.61 -15.24
C CYS A 109 -13.61 1.09 -15.69
N ALA A 110 -14.22 2.02 -14.96
CA ALA A 110 -15.52 2.59 -15.32
C ALA A 110 -15.47 3.40 -16.63
N ALA A 111 -14.36 4.09 -16.89
CA ALA A 111 -14.13 4.82 -18.15
C ALA A 111 -13.59 3.92 -19.28
N GLY A 112 -13.15 2.70 -18.97
CA GLY A 112 -12.32 1.86 -19.82
C GLY A 112 -10.87 2.33 -19.88
N ARG A 113 -10.66 3.59 -20.28
CA ARG A 113 -9.35 4.29 -20.26
C ARG A 113 -9.58 5.80 -20.26
N PHE A 114 -8.61 6.56 -19.79
CA PHE A 114 -8.62 8.00 -19.87
C PHE A 114 -8.11 8.50 -21.22
N ASN A 115 -8.52 9.72 -21.57
CA ASN A 115 -7.82 10.48 -22.59
C ASN A 115 -6.50 11.01 -22.03
N GLU A 116 -5.62 11.47 -22.92
CA GLU A 116 -4.29 11.90 -22.55
C GLU A 116 -4.27 13.11 -21.59
N ASP A 117 -5.25 14.02 -21.72
CA ASP A 117 -5.35 15.21 -20.87
C ASP A 117 -5.77 14.86 -19.44
N GLU A 118 -6.73 13.95 -19.26
CA GLU A 118 -7.15 13.43 -17.95
C GLU A 118 -6.04 12.58 -17.31
N ALA A 119 -5.37 11.72 -18.10
CA ALA A 119 -4.21 10.96 -17.63
C ALA A 119 -3.08 11.90 -17.15
N ARG A 120 -2.81 12.98 -17.90
CA ARG A 120 -1.82 14.00 -17.50
C ARG A 120 -2.21 14.70 -16.22
N PHE A 121 -3.47 15.09 -16.07
CA PHE A 121 -3.97 15.75 -14.86
C PHE A 121 -3.72 14.93 -13.59
N PHE A 122 -4.00 13.62 -13.63
CA PHE A 122 -3.70 12.74 -12.49
C PHE A 122 -2.21 12.45 -12.36
N PHE A 123 -1.48 12.29 -13.47
CA PHE A 123 -0.04 12.04 -13.43
C PHE A 123 0.76 13.21 -12.84
N GLN A 124 0.37 14.45 -13.12
CA GLN A 124 0.98 15.64 -12.52
C GLN A 124 0.83 15.64 -10.99
N GLN A 125 -0.36 15.28 -10.50
CA GLN A 125 -0.62 15.16 -9.07
C GLN A 125 0.15 14.00 -8.42
N LEU A 126 0.25 12.86 -9.12
CA LEU A 126 1.02 11.70 -8.69
C LEU A 126 2.49 12.07 -8.52
N ILE A 127 3.10 12.65 -9.55
CA ILE A 127 4.52 13.04 -9.53
C ILE A 127 4.77 14.11 -8.47
N SER A 128 3.85 15.05 -8.25
CA SER A 128 3.96 16.02 -7.15
C SER A 128 4.01 15.34 -5.79
N GLY A 129 3.09 14.41 -5.52
CA GLY A 129 3.08 13.65 -4.27
C GLY A 129 4.33 12.79 -4.06
N VAL A 130 4.78 12.09 -5.11
CA VAL A 130 5.99 11.25 -5.06
C VAL A 130 7.25 12.09 -4.88
N SER A 131 7.37 13.22 -5.59
CA SER A 131 8.45 14.20 -5.43
C SER A 131 8.57 14.66 -3.96
N TYR A 132 7.43 15.00 -3.36
CA TYR A 132 7.38 15.42 -1.96
C TYR A 132 7.82 14.29 -1.00
N CYS A 133 7.35 13.06 -1.19
CA CYS A 133 7.81 11.90 -0.40
C CYS A 133 9.33 11.70 -0.51
N HIS A 134 9.88 11.80 -1.73
CA HIS A 134 11.31 11.68 -1.99
C HIS A 134 12.14 12.79 -1.31
N ALA A 135 11.61 14.02 -1.22
CA ALA A 135 12.24 15.14 -0.55
C ALA A 135 12.27 14.96 0.97
N MET A 136 11.19 14.42 1.55
CA MET A 136 11.08 14.07 2.98
C MET A 136 11.90 12.84 3.37
N GLN A 137 12.68 12.26 2.45
CA GLN A 137 13.40 11.00 2.60
C GLN A 137 12.51 9.81 2.99
N VAL A 138 11.20 9.96 2.82
CA VAL A 138 10.24 8.85 2.90
C VAL A 138 10.29 8.15 1.54
N CYS A 139 11.42 7.50 1.29
CA CYS A 139 11.57 6.59 0.16
C CYS A 139 11.02 5.26 0.62
N HIS A 140 9.70 5.13 0.60
CA HIS A 140 9.09 3.88 0.98
C HIS A 140 9.30 2.90 -0.17
N ARG A 141 9.94 1.76 0.11
CA ARG A 141 10.06 0.59 -0.78
C ARG A 141 8.70 -0.07 -1.11
N ASP A 142 7.64 0.70 -0.96
CA ASP A 142 6.25 0.27 -0.84
C ASP A 142 5.30 1.45 -1.11
N LEU A 143 5.70 2.46 -1.92
CA LEU A 143 4.72 3.37 -2.52
C LEU A 143 3.79 2.52 -3.37
N LYS A 144 2.69 2.10 -2.76
CA LYS A 144 1.65 1.34 -3.41
C LYS A 144 0.85 2.29 -4.27
N LEU A 145 1.36 2.54 -5.47
CA LEU A 145 0.62 3.33 -6.45
C LEU A 145 -0.63 2.60 -6.96
N GLU A 146 -0.69 1.28 -6.72
CA GLU A 146 -1.92 0.48 -6.72
C GLU A 146 -2.99 1.03 -5.75
N ASN A 147 -2.61 1.75 -4.69
CA ASN A 147 -3.48 2.36 -3.68
C ASN A 147 -3.59 3.88 -3.83
N THR A 148 -3.76 4.35 -5.07
CA THR A 148 -4.10 5.75 -5.33
C THR A 148 -5.61 5.94 -5.20
N LEU A 149 -6.00 6.79 -4.26
CA LEU A 149 -7.40 7.17 -4.03
C LEU A 149 -7.72 8.50 -4.70
N LEU A 150 -9.01 8.79 -4.79
CA LEU A 150 -9.55 10.07 -5.23
C LEU A 150 -10.35 10.70 -4.09
N ASP A 151 -10.27 12.02 -3.95
CA ASP A 151 -11.22 12.74 -3.11
C ASP A 151 -12.61 12.84 -3.79
N GLY A 152 -13.63 13.20 -3.02
CA GLY A 152 -15.00 13.35 -3.53
C GLY A 152 -15.29 14.68 -4.21
N SER A 153 -14.25 15.45 -4.59
CA SER A 153 -14.46 16.76 -5.20
C SER A 153 -14.91 16.63 -6.67
N PRO A 154 -15.56 17.66 -7.25
CA PRO A 154 -15.99 17.63 -8.66
C PRO A 154 -14.81 17.50 -9.63
N ALA A 155 -13.64 17.99 -9.26
CA ALA A 155 -12.38 17.85 -9.98
C ALA A 155 -11.42 17.02 -9.09
N PRO A 156 -11.51 15.68 -9.13
CA PRO A 156 -10.95 14.83 -8.09
C PRO A 156 -9.46 15.03 -7.90
N ARG A 157 -9.05 15.20 -6.64
CA ARG A 157 -7.63 15.18 -6.29
C ARG A 157 -7.17 13.77 -6.03
N LEU A 158 -6.02 13.43 -6.58
CA LEU A 158 -5.33 12.17 -6.30
C LEU A 158 -4.80 12.19 -4.87
N LYS A 159 -4.99 11.10 -4.14
CA LYS A 159 -4.54 10.90 -2.76
C LYS A 159 -3.73 9.62 -2.67
N ILE A 160 -2.42 9.76 -2.51
CA ILE A 160 -1.50 8.64 -2.27
C ILE A 160 -1.75 8.16 -0.84
N CYS A 161 -2.03 6.87 -0.70
CA CYS A 161 -2.12 6.20 0.59
C CYS A 161 -0.93 5.26 0.76
N ASP A 162 0.03 5.63 1.60
CA ASP A 162 1.24 4.84 1.87
C ASP A 162 1.33 4.45 3.35
N PHE A 163 0.57 3.44 3.76
CA PHE A 163 0.52 3.04 5.17
C PHE A 163 0.70 1.54 5.36
N GLY A 164 1.97 1.16 5.54
CA GLY A 164 2.47 -0.19 5.85
C GLY A 164 2.07 -0.76 7.22
N TYR A 165 1.15 -0.12 7.95
CA TYR A 165 0.73 -0.43 9.33
C TYR A 165 0.25 -1.87 9.60
N SER A 166 0.18 -2.72 8.59
CA SER A 166 -0.34 -4.09 8.66
C SER A 166 0.63 -5.16 8.16
N LYS A 167 1.93 -4.88 8.07
CA LYS A 167 2.93 -5.97 7.93
C LYS A 167 3.08 -6.72 9.26
N SER A 168 2.02 -7.42 9.68
CA SER A 168 2.23 -8.61 10.49
C SER A 168 3.07 -9.56 9.64
N SER A 169 4.30 -9.73 10.07
CA SER A 169 5.15 -10.85 9.70
C SER A 169 4.31 -12.13 9.59
N VAL A 170 4.48 -12.85 8.48
CA VAL A 170 3.96 -14.20 8.22
C VAL A 170 2.47 -14.20 7.86
N LEU A 171 2.19 -14.64 6.61
CA LEU A 171 0.99 -15.32 6.09
C LEU A 171 -0.32 -15.07 6.87
N HIS A 172 -1.38 -14.59 6.21
CA HIS A 172 -2.82 -14.82 6.50
C HIS A 172 -3.77 -13.66 6.13
N SER A 173 -3.42 -12.75 5.22
CA SER A 173 -4.46 -12.06 4.45
C SER A 173 -5.02 -13.06 3.43
N GLN A 174 -6.22 -13.59 3.65
CA GLN A 174 -6.92 -14.39 2.64
C GLN A 174 -6.93 -13.63 1.29
N PRO A 175 -6.64 -14.32 0.18
CA PRO A 175 -6.43 -13.69 -1.13
C PRO A 175 -7.78 -13.27 -1.72
N LYS A 176 -8.21 -12.03 -1.46
CA LYS A 176 -9.27 -11.38 -2.25
C LYS A 176 -8.86 -10.06 -2.90
N SER A 177 -7.60 -9.66 -2.74
CA SER A 177 -6.81 -9.05 -3.81
C SER A 177 -5.45 -9.75 -3.76
N THR A 178 -4.94 -10.12 -4.92
CA THR A 178 -3.62 -10.70 -5.12
C THR A 178 -2.55 -9.90 -4.37
N VAL A 179 -1.57 -10.60 -3.80
CA VAL A 179 -0.23 -10.06 -3.57
C VAL A 179 0.10 -9.18 -4.79
N GLY A 180 0.36 -7.88 -4.57
CA GLY A 180 0.19 -6.78 -5.53
C GLY A 180 0.53 -7.09 -6.98
N THR A 181 -0.16 -6.42 -7.92
CA THR A 181 0.02 -6.68 -9.35
C THR A 181 1.52 -6.56 -9.71
N PRO A 182 2.18 -7.66 -10.16
CA PRO A 182 3.63 -7.70 -10.36
C PRO A 182 4.13 -6.63 -11.34
N ALA A 183 3.24 -6.11 -12.20
CA ALA A 183 3.56 -5.04 -13.14
C ALA A 183 4.17 -3.79 -12.47
N TYR A 184 3.76 -3.46 -11.24
CA TYR A 184 4.33 -2.33 -10.48
C TYR A 184 5.77 -2.57 -10.00
N ILE A 185 6.24 -3.82 -10.01
CA ILE A 185 7.58 -4.16 -9.52
C ILE A 185 8.61 -3.89 -10.61
N ALA A 186 9.53 -2.96 -10.36
CA ALA A 186 10.61 -2.66 -11.29
C ALA A 186 11.58 -3.85 -11.44
N PRO A 187 12.25 -4.02 -12.61
CA PRO A 187 13.15 -5.16 -12.87
C PRO A 187 14.25 -5.34 -11.82
N GLU A 188 14.84 -4.24 -11.35
CA GLU A 188 15.90 -4.27 -10.34
C GLU A 188 15.44 -4.73 -8.96
N VAL A 189 14.15 -4.56 -8.64
CA VAL A 189 13.56 -5.03 -7.37
C VAL A 189 13.44 -6.55 -7.38
N LEU A 190 13.27 -7.17 -8.56
CA LEU A 190 13.24 -8.63 -8.73
C LEU A 190 14.65 -9.24 -8.76
N LEU A 191 15.63 -8.53 -9.33
CA LEU A 191 16.96 -9.06 -9.62
C LEU A 191 18.02 -8.75 -8.57
N ARG A 192 17.91 -7.61 -7.87
CA ARG A 192 18.98 -7.12 -6.99
C ARG A 192 18.58 -7.24 -5.53
N LYS A 193 19.59 -7.52 -4.69
CA LYS A 193 19.44 -7.50 -3.24
C LYS A 193 19.24 -6.07 -2.70
N GLU A 194 19.85 -5.09 -3.36
CA GLU A 194 19.78 -3.67 -3.03
C GLU A 194 19.46 -2.86 -4.29
N TYR A 195 18.59 -1.87 -4.14
CA TYR A 195 18.14 -1.00 -5.23
C TYR A 195 17.82 0.41 -4.69
N ASP A 196 17.79 1.39 -5.59
CA ASP A 196 17.34 2.74 -5.28
C ASP A 196 15.80 2.78 -5.34
N GLY A 197 15.16 2.95 -4.17
CA GLY A 197 13.70 3.01 -4.07
C GLY A 197 13.10 4.15 -4.88
N LYS A 198 13.78 5.31 -4.99
CA LYS A 198 13.24 6.46 -5.74
C LYS A 198 13.13 6.15 -7.23
N ILE A 199 14.09 5.43 -7.77
CA ILE A 199 14.10 5.01 -9.18
C ILE A 199 13.09 3.89 -9.44
N ALA A 200 12.87 3.00 -8.47
CA ALA A 200 11.80 2.01 -8.54
C ALA A 200 10.41 2.68 -8.53
N ASP A 201 10.20 3.73 -7.73
CA ASP A 201 8.92 4.47 -7.71
C ASP A 201 8.59 5.12 -9.06
N VAL A 202 9.60 5.55 -9.83
CA VAL A 202 9.40 6.08 -11.18
C VAL A 202 8.80 5.01 -12.10
N TRP A 203 9.24 3.75 -11.99
CA TRP A 203 8.65 2.65 -12.73
C TRP A 203 7.17 2.48 -12.39
N SER A 204 6.84 2.45 -11.09
CA SER A 204 5.46 2.37 -10.62
C SER A 204 4.60 3.53 -11.14
N CYS A 205 5.15 4.75 -11.21
CA CYS A 205 4.46 5.91 -11.80
C CYS A 205 4.17 5.66 -13.29
N GLY A 206 5.13 5.11 -14.04
CA GLY A 206 4.95 4.72 -15.43
C GLY A 206 3.86 3.67 -15.63
N VAL A 207 3.79 2.67 -14.75
CA VAL A 207 2.71 1.67 -14.76
C VAL A 207 1.35 2.34 -14.56
N THR A 208 1.25 3.25 -13.60
CA THR A 208 0.00 4.02 -13.36
C THR A 208 -0.39 4.84 -14.59
N LEU A 209 0.56 5.54 -15.20
CA LEU A 209 0.34 6.30 -16.44
C LEU A 209 -0.15 5.41 -17.58
N TYR A 210 0.50 4.26 -17.76
CA TYR A 210 0.12 3.31 -18.80
C TYR A 210 -1.29 2.78 -18.59
N VAL A 211 -1.64 2.37 -17.35
CA VAL A 211 -2.98 1.87 -17.02
C VAL A 211 -4.04 2.95 -17.25
N MET A 212 -3.76 4.22 -16.91
CA MET A 212 -4.66 5.34 -17.22
C MET A 212 -4.91 5.48 -18.72
N LEU A 213 -3.87 5.38 -19.55
CA LEU A 213 -3.97 5.59 -21.00
C LEU A 213 -4.56 4.40 -21.76
N VAL A 214 -4.26 3.18 -21.31
CA VAL A 214 -4.55 1.94 -22.04
C VAL A 214 -5.72 1.17 -21.43
N GLY A 215 -5.96 1.30 -20.12
CA GLY A 215 -6.99 0.54 -19.40
C GLY A 215 -6.57 -0.87 -19.00
N ALA A 216 -5.30 -1.23 -19.23
CA ALA A 216 -4.72 -2.53 -18.92
C ALA A 216 -3.27 -2.39 -18.46
N TYR A 217 -2.73 -3.41 -17.80
CA TYR A 217 -1.34 -3.41 -17.33
C TYR A 217 -0.33 -3.60 -18.49
N PRO A 218 0.84 -2.93 -18.45
CA PRO A 218 1.81 -2.95 -19.57
C PRO A 218 2.49 -4.30 -19.83
N PHE A 219 2.69 -5.09 -18.78
CA PHE A 219 3.48 -6.33 -18.83
C PHE A 219 2.64 -7.59 -18.60
N GLU A 220 1.34 -7.43 -18.33
CA GLU A 220 0.44 -8.57 -18.25
C GLU A 220 0.11 -9.08 -19.64
N ASP A 221 -0.08 -10.40 -19.72
CA ASP A 221 -0.57 -11.02 -20.94
C ASP A 221 -2.10 -10.88 -21.01
N PRO A 222 -2.67 -10.29 -22.07
CA PRO A 222 -4.12 -10.17 -22.20
C PRO A 222 -4.85 -11.52 -22.23
N ASP A 223 -4.22 -12.57 -22.76
CA ASP A 223 -4.80 -13.90 -22.87
C ASP A 223 -4.60 -14.71 -21.57
N GLU A 224 -3.53 -14.40 -20.82
CA GLU A 224 -3.14 -15.11 -19.59
C GLU A 224 -2.80 -14.14 -18.43
N PRO A 225 -3.74 -13.30 -17.97
CA PRO A 225 -3.44 -12.23 -17.01
C PRO A 225 -3.03 -12.72 -15.62
N ARG A 226 -3.26 -14.00 -15.31
CA ARG A 226 -2.87 -14.64 -14.04
C ARG A 226 -1.53 -15.40 -14.10
N ASP A 227 -0.86 -15.42 -15.26
CA ASP A 227 0.48 -16.00 -15.37
C ASP A 227 1.54 -15.00 -14.90
N PHE A 228 1.80 -15.03 -13.59
CA PHE A 228 2.83 -14.22 -12.95
C PHE A 228 4.23 -14.45 -13.55
N ARG A 229 4.55 -15.68 -14.01
CA ARG A 229 5.87 -15.99 -14.57
C ARG A 229 6.05 -15.28 -15.91
N LYS A 230 5.03 -15.30 -16.75
CA LYS A 230 5.02 -14.59 -18.04
C LYS A 230 5.11 -13.08 -17.84
N THR A 231 4.35 -12.53 -16.90
CA THR A 231 4.43 -11.11 -16.55
C THR A 231 5.82 -10.70 -16.07
N ILE A 232 6.44 -11.49 -15.18
CA ILE A 232 7.81 -11.24 -14.72
C ILE A 232 8.80 -11.28 -15.89
N GLN A 233 8.70 -12.27 -16.78
CA GLN A 233 9.58 -12.34 -17.95
C GLN A 233 9.47 -11.09 -18.83
N ARG A 234 8.24 -10.59 -19.05
CA ARG A 234 7.98 -9.36 -19.81
C ARG A 234 8.50 -8.12 -19.10
N ILE A 235 8.43 -8.05 -17.77
CA ILE A 235 9.05 -6.96 -16.99
C ILE A 235 10.57 -6.95 -17.20
N LEU A 236 11.22 -8.11 -17.05
CA LEU A 236 12.69 -8.23 -17.16
C LEU A 236 13.21 -7.92 -18.57
N SER A 237 12.42 -8.22 -19.61
CA SER A 237 12.73 -7.87 -21.01
C SER A 237 12.15 -6.53 -21.46
N VAL A 238 11.43 -5.83 -20.58
CA VAL A 238 10.71 -4.56 -20.85
C VAL A 238 9.79 -4.68 -22.08
N GLN A 239 9.04 -5.78 -22.15
CA GLN A 239 8.14 -6.09 -23.24
C GLN A 239 6.71 -5.60 -22.95
N TYR A 240 6.44 -4.36 -23.37
CA TYR A 240 5.10 -3.75 -23.39
C TYR A 240 4.77 -3.26 -24.81
N ALA A 241 3.48 -3.07 -25.10
CA ALA A 241 3.03 -2.53 -26.38
C ALA A 241 1.76 -1.71 -26.19
N ILE A 242 1.79 -0.45 -26.60
CA ILE A 242 0.59 0.40 -26.64
C ILE A 242 -0.26 -0.04 -27.85
N PRO A 243 -1.52 -0.46 -27.66
CA PRO A 243 -2.35 -0.89 -28.77
C PRO A 243 -2.59 0.23 -29.79
N ASP A 244 -2.61 -0.09 -31.09
CA ASP A 244 -2.79 0.90 -32.18
C ASP A 244 -4.08 1.73 -32.07
N VAL A 245 -5.10 1.17 -31.40
CA VAL A 245 -6.38 1.85 -31.14
C VAL A 245 -6.26 2.97 -30.10
N VAL A 246 -5.17 2.99 -29.32
CA VAL A 246 -4.87 4.02 -28.33
C VAL A 246 -3.92 5.03 -28.95
N GLN A 247 -4.47 6.14 -29.41
CA GLN A 247 -3.66 7.24 -29.95
C GLN A 247 -3.16 8.13 -28.81
N ILE A 248 -1.84 8.22 -28.69
CA ILE A 248 -1.14 9.11 -27.77
C ILE A 248 -0.13 9.98 -28.54
N SER A 249 0.22 11.11 -27.97
CA SER A 249 1.20 12.03 -28.56
C SER A 249 2.62 11.43 -28.58
N PRO A 250 3.48 11.87 -29.52
CA PRO A 250 4.90 11.47 -29.52
C PRO A 250 5.61 11.80 -28.20
N GLU A 251 5.26 12.91 -27.57
CA GLU A 251 5.82 13.32 -26.27
C GLU A 251 5.38 12.36 -25.15
N CYS A 252 4.12 11.89 -25.18
CA CYS A 252 3.62 10.88 -24.24
C CYS A 252 4.37 9.55 -24.41
N GLN A 253 4.53 9.10 -25.65
CA GLN A 253 5.25 7.87 -25.97
C GLN A 253 6.73 7.97 -25.56
N HIS A 254 7.35 9.13 -25.81
CA HIS A 254 8.71 9.42 -25.38
C HIS A 254 8.84 9.32 -23.85
N LEU A 255 7.93 9.94 -23.09
CA LEU A 255 7.93 9.85 -21.63
C LEU A 255 7.84 8.38 -21.14
N ILE A 256 6.89 7.60 -21.67
CA ILE A 256 6.72 6.18 -21.29
C ILE A 256 7.99 5.38 -21.59
N SER A 257 8.59 5.55 -22.77
CA SER A 257 9.82 4.85 -23.16
C SER A 257 11.04 5.24 -22.31
N ARG A 258 11.07 6.46 -21.78
CA ARG A 258 12.10 6.94 -20.84
C ARG A 258 11.89 6.41 -19.41
N ILE A 259 10.67 6.04 -19.04
CA ILE A 259 10.33 5.42 -17.74
C ILE A 259 10.55 3.91 -17.77
N PHE A 260 10.04 3.21 -18.78
CA PHE A 260 10.23 1.77 -18.93
C PHE A 260 11.60 1.47 -19.53
N VAL A 261 12.62 1.61 -18.67
CA VAL A 261 14.02 1.28 -18.93
C VAL A 261 14.49 0.30 -17.87
N ALA A 262 15.04 -0.84 -18.30
CA ALA A 262 15.50 -1.90 -17.39
C ALA A 262 16.68 -1.46 -16.53
N ASP A 263 17.63 -0.72 -17.11
CA ASP A 263 18.76 -0.18 -16.36
C ASP A 263 18.30 1.03 -15.52
N PRO A 264 18.28 0.92 -14.18
CA PRO A 264 17.84 2.01 -13.32
C PRO A 264 18.72 3.26 -13.46
N SER A 265 19.99 3.13 -13.86
CA SER A 265 20.88 4.29 -14.03
C SER A 265 20.58 5.12 -15.28
N ALA A 266 19.87 4.53 -16.26
CA ALA A 266 19.43 5.20 -17.48
C ALA A 266 17.94 5.59 -17.45
N ARG A 267 17.20 5.15 -16.42
CA ARG A 267 15.79 5.49 -16.24
C ARG A 267 15.65 6.97 -15.91
N ILE A 268 14.66 7.62 -16.51
CA ILE A 268 14.34 9.02 -16.22
C ILE A 268 14.03 9.22 -14.73
N THR A 269 14.42 10.35 -14.18
CA THR A 269 14.23 10.71 -12.77
C THR A 269 13.00 11.62 -12.60
N ILE A 270 12.47 11.74 -11.37
CA ILE A 270 11.36 12.66 -11.06
C ILE A 270 11.66 14.12 -11.50
N PRO A 271 12.84 14.70 -11.23
CA PRO A 271 13.18 16.04 -11.73
C PRO A 271 13.15 16.14 -13.27
N GLU A 272 13.62 15.12 -13.99
CA GLU A 272 13.57 15.11 -15.44
C GLU A 272 12.13 14.96 -15.97
N ILE A 273 11.28 14.16 -15.31
CA ILE A 273 9.85 14.06 -15.63
C ILE A 273 9.17 15.43 -15.47
N ARG A 274 9.46 16.16 -14.39
CA ARG A 274 8.88 17.49 -14.14
C ARG A 274 9.28 18.53 -15.19
N ASN A 275 10.40 18.32 -15.87
CA ASN A 275 10.87 19.16 -16.97
C ASN A 275 10.51 18.62 -18.35
N HIS A 276 9.80 17.48 -18.42
CA HIS A 276 9.42 16.86 -19.68
C HIS A 276 8.29 17.62 -20.36
N GLU A 277 8.35 17.81 -21.69
CA GLU A 277 7.37 18.60 -22.45
C GLU A 277 5.93 18.12 -22.25
N TRP A 278 5.73 16.79 -22.28
CA TRP A 278 4.42 16.19 -22.01
C TRP A 278 3.88 16.54 -20.61
N PHE A 279 4.74 16.62 -19.60
CA PHE A 279 4.37 16.91 -18.22
C PHE A 279 4.04 18.39 -18.03
N LEU A 280 4.82 19.28 -18.65
CA LEU A 280 4.67 20.73 -18.53
C LEU A 280 3.40 21.26 -19.21
N LYS A 281 2.85 20.53 -20.18
CA LYS A 281 1.62 20.91 -20.88
C LYS A 281 0.45 21.01 -19.89
N ASN A 282 -0.22 22.17 -19.89
CA ASN A 282 -1.37 22.48 -19.02
C ASN A 282 -1.08 22.26 -17.52
N LEU A 283 0.18 22.34 -17.07
CA LEU A 283 0.53 22.15 -15.68
C LEU A 283 -0.15 23.22 -14.80
N PRO A 284 -0.99 22.84 -13.82
CA PRO A 284 -1.63 23.77 -12.90
C PRO A 284 -0.60 24.58 -12.10
N ALA A 285 -0.86 25.87 -11.91
CA ALA A 285 0.06 26.77 -11.21
C ALA A 285 0.29 26.36 -9.74
N ASP A 286 -0.70 25.73 -9.10
CA ASP A 286 -0.57 25.19 -7.74
C ASP A 286 0.41 24.01 -7.67
N LEU A 287 0.66 23.29 -8.78
CA LEU A 287 1.65 22.21 -8.85
C LEU A 287 3.05 22.68 -9.30
N MET A 288 3.18 23.93 -9.77
CA MET A 288 4.46 24.48 -10.26
C MET A 288 5.41 24.86 -9.12
N ASP A 289 4.89 25.25 -7.96
CA ASP A 289 5.68 25.78 -6.86
C ASP A 289 5.36 25.02 -5.56
N GLU A 290 6.23 24.07 -5.20
CA GLU A 290 6.08 23.22 -4.00
C GLU A 290 5.98 24.07 -2.72
N ASN A 291 6.56 25.27 -2.70
CA ASN A 291 6.48 26.21 -1.58
C ASN A 291 5.10 26.88 -1.47
N THR A 292 4.40 27.13 -2.58
CA THR A 292 3.06 27.71 -2.55
C THR A 292 2.00 26.66 -2.17
N MET A 293 2.23 25.38 -2.46
CA MET A 293 1.36 24.28 -2.01
C MET A 293 1.25 24.18 -0.50
N GLY A 294 2.36 24.37 0.23
CA GLY A 294 2.36 24.41 1.69
C GLY A 294 1.57 25.58 2.27
N SER A 295 1.46 26.70 1.52
CA SER A 295 0.77 27.92 1.95
C SER A 295 -0.74 27.94 1.70
N HIS A 296 -1.22 27.17 0.72
CA HIS A 296 -2.66 26.94 0.47
C HIS A 296 -3.21 25.70 1.18
N PHE A 297 -2.36 24.96 1.88
CA PHE A 297 -2.77 23.88 2.76
C PHE A 297 -3.30 24.49 4.06
N GLU A 298 -4.61 24.71 4.14
CA GLU A 298 -5.24 25.14 5.39
C GLU A 298 -4.79 24.19 6.52
N GLU A 299 -4.15 24.77 7.53
CA GLU A 299 -3.94 24.04 8.77
C GLU A 299 -5.33 23.63 9.29
N PRO A 300 -5.48 22.38 9.75
CA PRO A 300 -6.77 21.91 10.21
C PRO A 300 -7.18 22.81 11.38
N ASP A 301 -8.49 23.03 11.52
CA ASP A 301 -9.06 23.85 12.60
C ASP A 301 -8.60 23.41 14.00
N GLN A 302 -8.09 22.18 14.14
CA GLN A 302 -7.50 21.66 15.36
C GLN A 302 -5.97 21.48 15.24
N PRO A 303 -5.21 21.93 16.25
CA PRO A 303 -3.77 21.70 16.29
C PRO A 303 -3.49 20.20 16.31
N MET A 304 -2.61 19.74 15.43
CA MET A 304 -2.20 18.34 15.38
C MET A 304 -1.59 17.91 16.73
N GLN A 305 -1.84 16.66 17.12
CA GLN A 305 -1.18 16.06 18.29
C GLN A 305 0.34 16.25 18.22
N SER A 306 0.95 16.61 19.35
CA SER A 306 2.41 16.74 19.44
C SER A 306 3.08 15.38 19.25
N THR A 307 4.33 15.39 18.80
CA THR A 307 5.12 14.15 18.68
C THR A 307 5.23 13.44 20.02
N ASP A 308 5.35 14.18 21.13
CA ASP A 308 5.49 13.62 22.48
C ASP A 308 4.20 12.89 22.90
N THR A 309 3.04 13.48 22.64
CA THR A 309 1.74 12.85 22.92
C THR A 309 1.56 11.57 22.10
N ILE A 310 1.91 11.61 20.80
CA ILE A 310 1.83 10.44 19.92
C ILE A 310 2.75 9.32 20.43
N MET A 311 3.98 9.66 20.81
CA MET A 311 4.95 8.72 21.35
C MET A 311 4.49 8.10 22.67
N GLN A 312 3.88 8.89 23.55
CA GLN A 312 3.30 8.39 24.80
C GLN A 312 2.17 7.39 24.54
N ILE A 313 1.25 7.72 23.62
CA ILE A 313 0.15 6.83 23.23
C ILE A 313 0.67 5.53 22.61
N ILE A 314 1.67 5.60 21.73
CA ILE A 314 2.28 4.42 21.11
C ILE A 314 2.96 3.55 22.17
N ALA A 315 3.72 4.16 23.10
CA ALA A 315 4.38 3.44 24.18
C ALA A 315 3.36 2.70 25.05
N GLU A 316 2.24 3.33 25.40
CA GLU A 316 1.16 2.68 26.16
C GLU A 316 0.45 1.58 25.36
N ALA A 317 0.35 1.74 24.04
CA ALA A 317 -0.22 0.73 23.14
C ALA A 317 0.63 -0.55 23.04
N THR A 318 1.92 -0.51 23.39
CA THR A 318 2.77 -1.72 23.48
C THR A 318 2.35 -2.65 24.63
N ILE A 319 1.57 -2.15 25.59
CA ILE A 319 1.03 -2.92 26.70
C ILE A 319 -0.29 -3.56 26.25
N PRO A 320 -0.42 -4.90 26.25
CA PRO A 320 -1.65 -5.59 25.86
C PRO A 320 -2.86 -5.20 26.72
N ALA A 321 -4.07 -5.43 26.19
CA ALA A 321 -5.31 -5.23 26.94
C ALA A 321 -5.37 -6.07 28.22
N ALA A 322 -5.89 -5.51 29.31
CA ALA A 322 -6.14 -6.25 30.54
C ALA A 322 -7.15 -7.39 30.26
N GLY A 323 -6.73 -8.65 30.46
CA GLY A 323 -7.55 -9.83 30.20
C GLY A 323 -7.25 -10.56 28.88
N ALA A 324 -6.29 -10.10 28.07
CA ALA A 324 -5.74 -10.94 26.99
C ALA A 324 -5.13 -12.22 27.60
N PRO A 325 -5.34 -13.42 27.02
CA PRO A 325 -4.80 -14.65 27.58
C PRO A 325 -3.30 -14.49 27.73
N GLY A 326 -2.85 -14.41 28.99
CA GLY A 326 -1.43 -14.39 29.29
C GLY A 326 -0.79 -15.64 28.73
N LEU A 327 0.49 -15.53 28.38
CA LEU A 327 1.39 -16.59 27.92
C LEU A 327 1.57 -17.75 28.94
N ASN A 328 0.68 -17.90 29.92
CA ASN A 328 0.70 -18.90 30.98
C ASN A 328 -0.24 -20.09 30.73
N HIS A 329 -0.97 -20.15 29.62
CA HIS A 329 -1.82 -21.31 29.30
C HIS A 329 -1.14 -22.38 28.44
N TYR A 330 0.13 -22.21 28.07
CA TYR A 330 0.89 -23.22 27.30
C TYR A 330 1.92 -23.99 28.14
N ILE A 331 2.01 -23.74 29.45
CA ILE A 331 2.98 -24.42 30.33
C ILE A 331 2.31 -25.53 31.17
N VAL A 332 0.98 -25.59 31.23
CA VAL A 332 0.27 -26.52 32.13
C VAL A 332 -0.26 -27.79 31.44
N ASP A 333 -0.20 -27.88 30.10
CA ASP A 333 -0.70 -29.06 29.35
C ASP A 333 0.38 -30.10 28.99
N ASN A 334 1.61 -29.99 29.53
CA ASN A 334 2.71 -30.92 29.24
C ASN A 334 3.14 -31.77 30.45
N LEU A 335 2.29 -31.93 31.45
CA LEU A 335 2.53 -32.83 32.57
C LEU A 335 1.24 -33.62 32.81
N ASP A 336 1.19 -34.79 32.19
CA ASP A 336 0.49 -36.02 32.60
C ASP A 336 0.02 -36.75 31.34
N ASP A 337 0.86 -37.65 30.81
CA ASP A 337 0.55 -39.07 30.91
C ASP A 337 1.72 -39.89 30.36
N GLU A 338 2.20 -40.74 31.26
CA GLU A 338 3.11 -41.84 31.03
C GLU A 338 2.48 -42.83 30.06
N ASP A 339 3.19 -43.23 29.02
CA ASP A 339 3.12 -44.62 28.56
C ASP A 339 4.54 -45.08 28.22
N MET A 340 4.96 -46.02 29.05
CA MET A 340 6.18 -46.80 29.00
C MET A 340 6.10 -47.84 27.87
N ASP A 341 7.25 -48.51 27.63
CA ASP A 341 7.48 -49.67 26.75
C ASP A 341 7.87 -49.28 25.30
N ASP A 342 9.01 -49.68 24.73
CA ASP A 342 9.91 -50.79 25.03
C ASP A 342 11.35 -50.53 24.53
N LEU A 343 12.26 -51.22 25.21
CA LEU A 343 13.71 -51.20 25.12
C LEU A 343 14.30 -51.95 23.91
N ASP A 344 15.55 -51.56 23.60
CA ASP A 344 16.68 -52.33 23.06
C ASP A 344 16.65 -52.82 21.60
N SER A 345 17.59 -52.32 20.78
CA SER A 345 18.85 -53.04 20.50
C SER A 345 19.72 -52.35 19.43
N GLU A 346 21.03 -52.50 19.66
CA GLU A 346 22.22 -52.06 18.91
C GLU A 346 22.19 -52.48 17.41
N SER A 347 22.83 -51.85 16.44
CA SER A 347 24.29 -51.78 16.23
C SER A 347 24.59 -51.40 14.75
N GLU A 348 25.72 -50.70 14.56
CA GLU A 348 26.72 -50.80 13.47
C GLU A 348 26.37 -50.72 11.96
N LEU A 349 26.93 -49.65 11.35
CA LEU A 349 27.83 -49.60 10.19
C LEU A 349 27.92 -50.76 9.16
N ASP A 350 27.90 -50.33 7.89
CA ASP A 350 28.88 -50.60 6.81
C ASP A 350 28.53 -51.48 5.58
N VAL A 351 28.83 -50.87 4.41
CA VAL A 351 29.45 -51.41 3.17
C VAL A 351 28.59 -51.91 1.98
N ASP A 352 28.86 -51.23 0.85
CA ASP A 352 28.86 -51.60 -0.59
C ASP A 352 27.60 -52.12 -1.30
N SER A 353 27.22 -51.49 -2.41
CA SER A 353 27.81 -51.83 -3.73
C SER A 353 26.98 -51.30 -4.92
N SER A 354 27.72 -50.71 -5.88
CA SER A 354 27.51 -50.75 -7.33
C SER A 354 26.41 -49.89 -7.99
N GLY A 355 26.83 -49.05 -8.95
CA GLY A 355 25.92 -48.47 -9.95
C GLY A 355 26.33 -47.18 -10.68
N GLU A 356 27.61 -47.00 -11.03
CA GLU A 356 28.09 -46.12 -12.12
C GLU A 356 27.29 -46.48 -13.43
N ILE A 357 26.91 -45.64 -14.41
CA ILE A 357 27.65 -44.68 -15.24
C ILE A 357 26.64 -43.82 -16.06
N VAL A 358 26.85 -42.50 -16.02
CA VAL A 358 26.86 -41.43 -17.07
C VAL A 358 26.44 -41.79 -18.52
N TYR A 359 25.68 -40.92 -19.19
CA TYR A 359 26.14 -40.20 -20.40
C TYR A 359 25.26 -38.99 -20.71
N ALA A 360 25.94 -37.84 -20.77
CA ALA A 360 25.46 -36.62 -21.38
C ALA A 360 25.56 -36.70 -22.92
N MET A 361 24.63 -36.03 -23.59
CA MET A 361 24.89 -35.22 -24.76
C MET A 361 24.14 -33.90 -24.61
#